data_AF-A0A9D0IA44-F1
#
_entry.id   AF-A0A9D0IA44-F1
#
_cell.length_a   1.000
_cell.length_b   1.000
_cell.length_c   1.000
_cell.angle_alpha   90.00
_cell.angle_beta   90.00
_cell.angle_gamma   90.00
#
_symmetry.space_group_name_H-M   'P 1'
#
loop_
_entity.id
_entity.type
_entity.pdbx_description
1 polymer ?
#
loop_
_entity_poly.entity_id
_entity_poly.type
_entity_poly.pdbx_seq_one_letter_code
_entity_poly.pdbx_strand_id
1 'polypeptide(L)'
;AVGFLPDIRRVFAYHGAEHKTINAYGAGAPITVESVRRFSVAHPRCGTAFLLTVVVLSILLFSLLGRPPLLLRLLSRILLIPVLAGLAYEFIRFSGRHQDRPWMRAVIAPNLALQRLTTREPDDSMLEVAITAFETMMAHEEAAQPGGLSPADLALR
;
A
#
# COMPACT_ATOMS: atom_id res chain seq x y z
N ALA A 1 1.73 20.93 9.60
CA ALA A 1 1.87 22.11 8.71
C ALA A 1 2.04 21.69 7.24
N VAL A 2 3.06 20.89 6.89
CA VAL A 2 3.38 20.53 5.47
C VAL A 2 2.22 19.89 4.69
N GLY A 3 1.50 18.93 5.27
CA GLY A 3 0.39 18.24 4.58
C GLY A 3 -0.84 19.08 4.24
N PHE A 4 -0.89 20.34 4.70
CA PHE A 4 -1.98 21.28 4.39
C PHE A 4 -1.62 22.26 3.27
N LEU A 5 -0.36 22.26 2.80
CA LEU A 5 0.04 23.03 1.63
C LEU A 5 -0.78 22.56 0.43
N PRO A 6 -1.33 23.47 -0.40
CA PRO A 6 -2.23 23.12 -1.50
C PRO A 6 -1.68 22.02 -2.41
N ASP A 7 -0.39 22.12 -2.79
CA ASP A 7 0.26 21.15 -3.68
C ASP A 7 0.42 19.77 -3.03
N ILE A 8 0.77 19.73 -1.74
CA ILE A 8 0.91 18.47 -1.01
C ILE A 8 -0.46 17.80 -0.81
N ARG A 9 -1.48 18.61 -0.50
CA ARG A 9 -2.86 18.13 -0.40
C ARG A 9 -3.33 17.54 -1.73
N ARG A 10 -2.97 18.16 -2.86
CA ARG A 10 -3.25 17.66 -4.21
C ARG A 10 -2.57 16.30 -4.45
N VAL A 11 -1.29 16.15 -4.09
CA VAL A 11 -0.59 14.85 -4.20
C VAL A 11 -1.28 13.77 -3.36
N PHE A 12 -1.69 14.09 -2.13
CA PHE A 12 -2.43 13.15 -1.29
C PHE A 12 -3.81 12.80 -1.83
N ALA A 13 -4.44 13.70 -2.59
CA ALA A 13 -5.70 13.43 -3.27
C ALA A 13 -5.50 12.46 -4.45
N TYR A 14 -4.45 12.61 -5.26
CA TYR A 14 -4.10 11.61 -6.28
C TYR A 14 -3.79 10.23 -5.69
N HIS A 15 -3.11 10.17 -4.54
CA HIS A 15 -2.93 8.91 -3.80
C HIS A 15 -4.28 8.30 -3.37
N GLY A 16 -5.21 9.13 -2.89
CA GLY A 16 -6.57 8.69 -2.60
C GLY A 16 -7.31 8.16 -3.83
N ALA A 17 -7.11 8.78 -5.00
CA ALA A 17 -7.68 8.33 -6.27
C ALA A 17 -7.17 6.93 -6.67
N GLU A 18 -5.87 6.69 -6.58
CA GLU A 18 -5.26 5.38 -6.85
C GLU A 18 -5.81 4.30 -5.92
N HIS A 19 -5.88 4.55 -4.61
CA HIS A 19 -6.50 3.63 -3.66
C HIS A 19 -7.96 3.31 -4.00
N LYS A 20 -8.76 4.31 -4.37
CA LYS A 20 -10.16 4.09 -4.76
C LYS A 20 -10.27 3.23 -6.01
N THR A 21 -9.46 3.49 -7.03
CA THR A 21 -9.44 2.71 -8.28
C THR A 21 -9.07 1.26 -8.02
N ILE A 22 -8.02 1.00 -7.23
CA ILE A 22 -7.60 -0.37 -6.87
C ILE A 22 -8.66 -1.06 -6.02
N ASN A 23 -9.28 -0.36 -5.05
CA ASN A 23 -10.35 -0.92 -4.23
C ASN A 23 -11.59 -1.28 -5.09
N ALA A 24 -11.94 -0.44 -6.05
CA ALA A 24 -13.04 -0.71 -6.98
C ALA A 24 -12.77 -1.94 -7.84
N TYR A 25 -11.57 -2.02 -8.42
CA TYR A 25 -11.14 -3.17 -9.22
C TYR A 25 -11.10 -4.46 -8.39
N GLY A 26 -10.53 -4.42 -7.19
CA GLY A 26 -10.46 -5.57 -6.29
C GLY A 26 -11.84 -6.07 -5.82
N ALA A 27 -12.84 -5.20 -5.82
CA ALA A 27 -14.24 -5.56 -5.56
C ALA A 27 -15.00 -6.03 -6.82
N GLY A 28 -14.35 -6.07 -7.99
CA GLY A 28 -14.99 -6.40 -9.26
C GLY A 28 -16.00 -5.36 -9.74
N ALA A 29 -15.92 -4.12 -9.23
CA ALA A 29 -16.82 -3.05 -9.61
C ALA A 29 -16.42 -2.43 -10.97
N PRO A 30 -17.37 -1.80 -11.70
CA PRO A 30 -17.04 -1.07 -12.92
C PRO A 30 -15.99 0.01 -12.66
N ILE A 31 -15.00 0.11 -13.54
CA ILE A 31 -13.93 1.14 -13.47
C ILE A 31 -14.42 2.41 -14.16
N THR A 32 -15.35 3.09 -13.51
CA THR A 32 -15.88 4.40 -13.93
C THR A 32 -15.79 5.38 -12.76
N VAL A 33 -15.70 6.68 -13.05
CA VAL A 33 -15.61 7.73 -12.02
C VAL A 33 -16.72 7.58 -10.97
N GLU A 34 -17.97 7.39 -11.41
CA GLU A 34 -19.13 7.24 -10.53
C GLU A 34 -19.03 6.02 -9.60
N SER A 35 -18.52 4.90 -10.11
CA SER A 35 -18.35 3.69 -9.33
C SER A 35 -17.17 3.81 -8.35
N VAL A 36 -16.01 4.24 -8.85
CA VAL A 36 -14.75 4.37 -8.11
C VAL A 36 -14.88 5.38 -6.96
N ARG A 37 -15.61 6.49 -7.15
CA ARG A 37 -15.82 7.54 -6.13
C ARG A 37 -16.30 6.98 -4.79
N ARG A 38 -17.11 5.91 -4.82
CA ARG A 38 -17.75 5.31 -3.63
C ARG A 38 -16.80 4.47 -2.77
N PHE A 39 -15.61 4.13 -3.28
CA PHE A 39 -14.65 3.31 -2.56
C PHE A 39 -13.85 4.12 -1.53
N SER A 40 -13.22 3.41 -0.60
CA SER A 40 -12.40 4.02 0.46
C SER A 40 -11.07 4.55 -0.09
N VAL A 41 -10.60 5.67 0.47
CA VAL A 41 -9.20 6.13 0.29
C VAL A 41 -8.20 5.31 1.11
N ALA A 42 -8.65 4.38 1.95
CA ALA A 42 -7.77 3.49 2.71
C ALA A 42 -7.61 2.15 1.98
N HIS A 43 -6.37 1.66 1.90
CA HIS A 43 -6.05 0.37 1.28
C HIS A 43 -5.08 -0.43 2.17
N PRO A 44 -5.41 -1.68 2.57
CA PRO A 44 -4.58 -2.44 3.52
C PRO A 44 -3.16 -2.77 3.01
N ARG A 45 -2.94 -2.72 1.69
CA ARG A 45 -1.66 -3.08 1.05
C ARG A 45 -0.92 -1.90 0.43
N CYS A 46 -1.23 -0.68 0.86
CA CYS A 46 -0.52 0.51 0.41
C CYS A 46 0.98 0.46 0.77
N GLY A 47 1.85 1.03 -0.08
CA GLY A 47 3.27 1.19 0.21
C GLY A 47 3.57 1.96 1.51
N THR A 48 2.68 2.87 1.94
CA THR A 48 2.82 3.52 3.26
C THR A 48 2.61 2.55 4.43
N ALA A 49 1.73 1.55 4.28
CA ALA A 49 1.61 0.44 5.24
C ALA A 49 2.86 -0.46 5.22
N PHE A 50 3.52 -0.60 4.06
CA PHE A 50 4.78 -1.32 3.95
C PHE A 50 5.92 -0.64 4.70
N LEU A 51 6.07 0.67 4.57
CA LEU A 51 7.10 1.40 5.30
C LEU A 51 6.94 1.27 6.82
N LEU A 52 5.71 1.41 7.35
CA LEU A 52 5.47 1.24 8.78
C LEU A 52 5.78 -0.20 9.24
N THR A 53 5.38 -1.19 8.46
CA THR A 53 5.69 -2.61 8.72
C THR A 53 7.20 -2.84 8.78
N VAL A 54 7.95 -2.33 7.79
CA VAL A 54 9.41 -2.44 7.75
C VAL A 54 10.04 -1.78 8.98
N VAL A 55 9.58 -0.60 9.39
CA VAL A 55 10.11 0.09 10.58
C VAL A 55 9.87 -0.75 11.84
N VAL A 56 8.64 -1.21 12.07
CA VAL A 56 8.32 -2.03 13.26
C VAL A 56 9.12 -3.32 13.28
N LEU A 57 9.15 -4.05 12.16
CA LEU A 57 9.92 -5.29 12.05
C LEU A 57 11.42 -5.03 12.20
N SER A 58 11.95 -3.91 11.71
CA SER A 58 13.35 -3.55 11.89
C SER A 58 13.70 -3.33 13.36
N ILE A 59 12.84 -2.67 14.13
CA ILE A 59 13.03 -2.45 15.56
C ILE A 59 13.07 -3.80 16.27
N LEU A 60 12.10 -4.67 16.00
CA LEU A 60 12.04 -6.01 16.60
C LEU A 60 13.28 -6.83 16.24
N LEU A 61 13.59 -6.96 14.95
CA LEU A 61 14.72 -7.74 14.45
C LEU A 61 16.06 -7.26 15.02
N PHE A 62 16.35 -5.96 14.91
CA PHE A 62 17.64 -5.42 15.34
C PHE A 62 17.75 -5.23 16.86
N SER A 63 16.63 -5.18 17.61
CA SER A 63 16.67 -5.15 19.08
C SER A 63 17.29 -6.42 19.65
N LEU A 64 17.09 -7.57 19.01
CA LEU A 64 17.65 -8.87 19.41
C LEU A 64 19.17 -8.94 19.23
N LEU A 65 19.74 -8.10 18.35
CA LEU A 65 21.19 -8.05 18.09
C LEU A 65 21.95 -7.15 19.07
N GLY A 66 21.26 -6.40 19.94
CA GLY A 66 21.88 -5.50 20.91
C GLY A 66 22.66 -4.34 20.27
N ARG A 67 23.86 -4.06 20.78
CA ARG A 67 24.70 -2.91 20.36
C ARG A 67 26.13 -3.35 20.02
N PRO A 68 26.35 -4.09 18.91
CA PRO A 68 27.69 -4.49 18.51
C PRO A 68 28.53 -3.28 18.05
N PRO A 69 29.86 -3.45 17.91
CA PRO A 69 30.75 -2.42 17.34
C PRO A 69 30.24 -1.87 16.01
N LEU A 70 30.56 -0.60 15.70
CA LEU A 70 29.99 0.15 14.59
C LEU A 70 30.00 -0.62 13.25
N LEU A 71 31.12 -1.27 12.92
CA LEU A 71 31.27 -2.03 11.68
C LEU A 71 30.32 -3.23 11.61
N LEU A 72 30.31 -4.08 12.65
CA LEU A 72 29.41 -5.23 12.74
C LEU A 72 27.93 -4.79 12.75
N ARG A 73 27.65 -3.65 13.38
CA ARG A 73 26.31 -3.06 13.40
C ARG A 73 25.86 -2.59 12.01
N LEU A 74 26.77 -2.06 11.19
CA LEU A 74 26.47 -1.66 9.82
C LEU A 74 26.31 -2.89 8.91
N LEU A 75 27.23 -3.85 9.01
CA LEU A 75 27.21 -5.08 8.22
C LEU A 75 25.94 -5.90 8.47
N SER A 76 25.56 -6.08 9.74
CA SER A 76 24.32 -6.80 10.09
C SER A 76 23.08 -6.13 9.51
N ARG A 77 23.00 -4.79 9.48
CA ARG A 77 21.87 -4.08 8.88
C ARG A 77 21.78 -4.31 7.38
N ILE A 78 22.89 -4.19 6.66
CA ILE A 78 22.93 -4.39 5.21
C ILE A 78 22.59 -5.84 4.87
N LEU A 79 23.21 -6.80 5.56
CA LEU A 79 23.02 -8.23 5.30
C LEU A 79 21.59 -8.71 5.61
N LEU A 80 20.93 -8.10 6.59
CA LEU A 80 19.56 -8.46 6.98
C LEU A 80 18.46 -7.73 6.20
N ILE A 81 18.80 -6.82 5.26
CA ILE A 81 17.79 -6.16 4.40
C ILE A 81 16.89 -7.18 3.67
N PRO A 82 17.42 -8.24 3.02
CA PRO A 82 16.57 -9.21 2.32
C PRO A 82 15.61 -9.95 3.27
N VAL A 83 16.08 -10.30 4.46
CA VAL A 83 15.26 -10.95 5.50
C VAL A 83 14.15 -10.02 5.96
N LEU A 84 14.50 -8.77 6.28
CA LEU A 84 13.55 -7.76 6.72
C LEU A 84 12.48 -7.46 5.64
N ALA A 85 12.90 -7.31 4.38
CA ALA A 85 12.00 -7.10 3.25
C ALA A 85 11.06 -8.28 3.04
N GLY A 86 11.57 -9.52 3.12
CA GLY A 86 10.77 -10.73 3.00
C GLY A 86 9.73 -10.84 4.12
N LEU A 87 10.11 -10.59 5.37
CA LEU A 87 9.19 -10.57 6.51
C LEU A 87 8.11 -9.50 6.36
N ALA A 88 8.48 -8.30 5.89
CA ALA A 88 7.53 -7.22 5.66
C ALA A 88 6.53 -7.54 4.55
N TYR A 89 7.01 -8.12 3.44
CA TYR A 89 6.16 -8.57 2.34
C TYR A 89 5.14 -9.61 2.79
N GLU A 90 5.61 -10.68 3.45
CA GLU A 90 4.72 -11.73 3.94
C GLU A 90 3.72 -11.22 4.98
N PHE A 91 4.14 -10.30 5.86
CA PHE A 91 3.24 -9.70 6.82
C PHE A 91 2.10 -8.91 6.16
N ILE A 92 2.39 -8.09 5.14
CA ILE A 92 1.35 -7.31 4.46
C ILE A 92 0.44 -8.20 3.63
N ARG A 93 1.02 -9.19 2.94
CA ARG A 93 0.27 -10.19 2.19
C ARG A 93 -0.68 -10.97 3.10
N PHE A 94 -0.20 -11.37 4.28
CA PHE A 94 -0.99 -12.04 5.30
C PHE A 94 -2.09 -11.14 5.87
N SER A 95 -1.76 -9.87 6.13
CA SER A 95 -2.69 -8.86 6.64
C SER A 95 -3.82 -8.57 5.68
N GLY A 96 -3.54 -8.44 4.38
CA GLY A 96 -4.54 -8.26 3.33
C GLY A 96 -5.50 -9.44 3.23
N ARG A 97 -5.00 -10.67 3.33
CA ARG A 97 -5.83 -11.90 3.30
C ARG A 97 -6.75 -12.06 4.51
N HIS A 98 -6.39 -11.50 5.66
CA HIS A 98 -7.11 -11.70 6.93
C HIS A 98 -7.81 -10.43 7.42
N GLN A 99 -7.95 -9.41 6.58
CA GLN A 99 -8.51 -8.10 6.95
C GLN A 99 -9.94 -8.17 7.52
N ASP A 100 -10.71 -9.21 7.18
CA ASP A 100 -12.07 -9.40 7.67
C ASP A 100 -12.11 -9.88 9.14
N ARG A 101 -10.98 -10.38 9.66
CA ARG A 101 -10.89 -10.88 11.03
C ARG A 101 -10.72 -9.71 12.01
N PRO A 102 -11.50 -9.66 13.11
CA PRO A 102 -11.49 -8.51 14.04
C PRO A 102 -10.13 -8.28 14.70
N TRP A 103 -9.39 -9.35 15.01
CA TRP A 103 -8.03 -9.25 15.56
C TRP A 103 -7.04 -8.66 14.54
N MET A 104 -7.17 -9.03 13.25
CA MET A 104 -6.32 -8.48 12.20
C MET A 104 -6.62 -7.00 11.98
N ARG A 105 -7.90 -6.60 12.04
CA ARG A 105 -8.30 -5.18 11.97
C ARG A 105 -7.64 -4.34 13.06
N ALA A 106 -7.48 -4.87 14.27
CA ALA A 106 -6.74 -4.19 15.34
C ALA A 106 -5.24 -4.07 15.03
N VAL A 107 -4.64 -5.13 14.47
CA VAL A 107 -3.21 -5.15 14.07
C VAL A 107 -2.91 -4.14 12.96
N ILE A 108 -3.78 -4.03 11.94
CA ILE A 108 -3.57 -3.11 10.81
C ILE A 108 -4.11 -1.69 11.07
N ALA A 109 -4.87 -1.47 12.14
CA ALA A 109 -5.39 -0.15 12.52
C ALA A 109 -4.33 0.96 12.51
N PRO A 110 -3.12 0.81 13.08
CA PRO A 110 -2.08 1.83 12.98
C PRO A 110 -1.64 2.11 11.54
N ASN A 111 -1.55 1.09 10.68
CA ASN A 111 -1.24 1.26 9.26
C ASN A 111 -2.31 2.08 8.54
N LEU A 112 -3.59 1.78 8.78
CA LEU A 112 -4.71 2.52 8.19
C LEU A 112 -4.79 3.95 8.75
N ALA A 113 -4.47 4.15 10.02
CA ALA A 113 -4.40 5.47 10.62
C ALA A 113 -3.28 6.32 9.99
N LEU A 114 -2.13 5.72 9.70
CA LEU A 114 -1.01 6.40 9.06
C LEU A 114 -1.38 6.91 7.66
N GLN A 115 -2.17 6.14 6.90
CA GLN A 115 -2.63 6.56 5.56
C GLN A 115 -3.41 7.88 5.60
N ARG A 116 -4.15 8.17 6.68
CA ARG A 116 -4.87 9.45 6.82
C ARG A 116 -3.94 10.68 6.78
N LEU A 117 -2.64 10.50 7.01
CA LEU A 117 -1.65 11.56 6.85
C LEU A 117 -1.28 11.83 5.39
N THR A 118 -1.42 10.84 4.51
CA THR A 118 -0.92 10.84 3.13
C THR A 118 -2.00 10.63 2.06
N THR A 119 -3.27 10.50 2.45
CA THR A 119 -4.41 10.35 1.53
C THR A 119 -5.44 11.45 1.75
N ARG A 120 -6.10 11.90 0.69
CA ARG A 120 -7.24 12.82 0.72
C ARG A 120 -8.30 12.38 -0.29
N GLU A 121 -9.53 12.86 -0.10
CA GLU A 121 -10.59 12.65 -1.08
C GLU A 121 -10.23 13.38 -2.39
N PRO A 122 -10.21 12.67 -3.53
CA PRO A 122 -9.99 13.24 -4.86
C PRO A 122 -11.23 13.90 -5.43
N ASP A 123 -11.03 14.78 -6.41
CA ASP A 123 -12.08 15.19 -7.33
C ASP A 123 -12.17 14.26 -8.55
N ASP A 124 -13.20 14.46 -9.37
CA ASP A 124 -13.50 13.61 -10.52
C ASP A 124 -12.37 13.58 -11.55
N SER A 125 -11.69 14.70 -11.77
CA SER A 125 -10.57 14.78 -12.71
C SER A 125 -9.38 13.95 -12.23
N MET A 126 -9.16 13.87 -10.93
CA MET A 126 -8.11 13.01 -10.35
C MET A 126 -8.49 11.53 -10.44
N LEU A 127 -9.78 11.20 -10.29
CA LEU A 127 -10.28 9.85 -10.48
C LEU A 127 -10.11 9.39 -11.94
N GLU A 128 -10.41 10.26 -12.91
CA GLU A 128 -10.17 9.99 -14.34
C GLU A 128 -8.69 9.68 -14.60
N VAL A 129 -7.78 10.52 -14.09
CA VAL A 129 -6.33 10.29 -14.23
C VAL A 129 -5.92 8.94 -13.62
N ALA A 130 -6.41 8.59 -12.43
CA ALA A 130 -6.09 7.33 -11.77
C ALA A 130 -6.65 6.12 -12.54
N ILE A 131 -7.87 6.22 -13.07
CA ILE A 131 -8.51 5.20 -13.91
C ILE A 131 -7.70 5.01 -15.19
N THR A 132 -7.40 6.08 -15.93
CA THR A 132 -6.65 5.99 -17.18
C THR A 132 -5.26 5.42 -16.94
N ALA A 133 -4.57 5.81 -15.88
CA ALA A 133 -3.27 5.25 -15.52
C ALA A 133 -3.36 3.75 -15.22
N PHE A 134 -4.39 3.33 -14.47
CA PHE A 134 -4.64 1.94 -14.13
C PHE A 134 -4.96 1.09 -15.37
N GLU A 135 -5.87 1.53 -16.23
CA GLU A 135 -6.24 0.83 -17.47
C GLU A 135 -5.06 0.72 -18.44
N THR A 136 -4.26 1.78 -18.55
CA THR A 136 -3.03 1.77 -19.36
C THR A 136 -2.04 0.74 -18.84
N MET A 137 -1.82 0.69 -17.53
CA MET A 137 -0.99 -0.32 -16.88
C MET A 137 -1.52 -1.74 -17.16
N MET A 138 -2.82 -1.97 -16.97
CA MET A 138 -3.46 -3.27 -17.23
C MET A 138 -3.28 -3.71 -18.69
N ALA A 139 -3.46 -2.81 -19.65
CA ALA A 139 -3.26 -3.11 -21.07
C ALA A 139 -1.80 -3.50 -21.37
N HIS A 140 -0.83 -2.82 -20.73
CA HIS A 140 0.58 -3.19 -20.85
C HIS A 140 0.90 -4.55 -20.24
N GLU A 141 0.31 -4.88 -19.08
CA GLU A 141 0.50 -6.18 -18.45
C GLU A 141 -0.13 -7.31 -19.26
N GLU A 142 -1.32 -7.12 -19.83
CA GLU A 142 -1.97 -8.10 -20.70
C GLU A 142 -1.18 -8.32 -22.00
N ALA A 143 -0.61 -7.25 -22.57
CA ALA A 143 0.27 -7.37 -23.72
C ALA A 143 1.58 -8.10 -23.41
N ALA A 144 2.12 -7.93 -22.19
CA ALA A 144 3.34 -8.62 -21.75
C ALA A 144 3.08 -10.09 -21.37
N GLN A 145 1.92 -10.38 -20.78
CA GLN A 145 1.46 -11.71 -20.37
C GLN A 145 -0.05 -11.82 -20.62
N PRO A 146 -0.48 -12.50 -21.70
CA PRO A 146 -1.90 -12.73 -21.97
C PRO A 146 -2.57 -13.47 -20.79
N GLY A 147 -3.56 -12.83 -20.17
CA GLY A 147 -4.18 -13.27 -18.91
C GLY A 147 -3.61 -12.64 -17.62
N GLY A 148 -2.79 -11.59 -17.74
CA GLY A 148 -2.18 -10.84 -16.63
C GLY A 148 -3.19 -10.08 -15.75
N LEU A 149 -2.97 -10.20 -14.43
CA LEU A 149 -3.76 -9.65 -13.31
C LEU A 149 -5.28 -9.79 -13.45
N SER A 150 -5.83 -10.87 -12.91
CA SER A 150 -7.25 -10.93 -12.57
C SER A 150 -7.55 -10.18 -11.26
N PRO A 151 -8.83 -9.83 -10.97
CA PRO A 151 -9.22 -9.36 -9.65
C PRO A 151 -8.82 -10.32 -8.52
N ALA A 152 -8.75 -11.63 -8.81
CA ALA A 152 -8.27 -12.63 -7.86
C ALA A 152 -6.75 -12.53 -7.64
N ASP A 153 -5.96 -12.22 -8.66
CA ASP A 153 -4.53 -11.95 -8.50
C ASP A 153 -4.29 -10.71 -7.65
N LEU A 154 -5.11 -9.68 -7.84
CA LEU A 154 -5.13 -8.50 -6.98
C LEU A 154 -5.74 -8.77 -5.60
N ALA A 155 -6.29 -9.94 -5.30
CA ALA A 155 -6.65 -10.36 -3.93
C ALA A 155 -5.59 -11.30 -3.31
N LEU A 156 -4.75 -11.93 -4.14
CA LEU A 156 -3.80 -12.97 -3.76
C LEU A 156 -2.33 -12.52 -3.77
N ARG A 157 -2.01 -11.42 -4.46
CA ARG A 157 -0.71 -10.72 -4.48
C ARG A 157 -0.71 -9.54 -3.50
#